data_AF-A0A536C215-F1
#
_entry.id   AF-A0A536C215-F1
#
_cell.length_a   1.000
_cell.length_b   1.000
_cell.length_c   1.000
_cell.angle_alpha   90.00
_cell.angle_beta   90.00
_cell.angle_gamma   90.00
#
_symmetry.space_group_name_H-M   'P 1'
#
loop_
_entity.id
_entity.type
_entity.pdbx_description
1 polymer ?
#
loop_
_entity_poly.entity_id
_entity_poly.type
_entity_poly.pdbx_seq_one_letter_code
_entity_poly.pdbx_strand_id
1 'polypeptide(L)'
;LNQASLLQRAQVIRSWSLLFQRDHKRRVQWEARAVMEYLEFQKYDDIQTKALAERTKGERFAIDAEYVFARLARLREYTQLLSDLRPIDRVKFRSDPKLYGLAQWYLQQAVELLFGTGAYLVMALALPKPEAYHDILDAIGKHGIIDKQLAYRLEHLANLRNLLAYDREQTDIDEVYTSVQTRVGDLLAFADQIERFIGADATA
;
A
#
# COMPACT_ATOMS: atom_id res chain seq x y z
N LEU A 1 -8.06 22.54 -11.02
CA LEU A 1 -6.71 22.46 -10.41
C LEU A 1 -6.39 23.61 -9.45
N ASN A 2 -6.77 24.86 -9.73
CA ASN A 2 -6.48 26.00 -8.82
C ASN A 2 -7.10 25.89 -7.43
N GLN A 3 -8.17 25.09 -7.28
CA GLN A 3 -8.84 24.81 -6.01
C GLN A 3 -8.57 23.37 -5.49
N ALA A 4 -7.68 22.61 -6.15
CA ALA A 4 -7.35 21.26 -5.72
C ALA A 4 -6.38 21.29 -4.53
N SER A 5 -6.41 20.24 -3.71
CA SER A 5 -5.48 20.09 -2.59
C SER A 5 -4.02 20.04 -3.09
N LEU A 6 -3.08 20.42 -2.22
CA LEU A 6 -1.64 20.43 -2.56
C LEU A 6 -1.13 19.06 -3.05
N LEU A 7 -1.59 17.98 -2.41
CA LEU A 7 -1.30 16.60 -2.81
C LEU A 7 -1.80 16.29 -4.22
N GLN A 8 -3.04 16.64 -4.53
CA GLN A 8 -3.62 16.43 -5.86
C GLN A 8 -2.90 17.25 -6.93
N ARG A 9 -2.47 18.48 -6.62
CA ARG A 9 -1.69 19.32 -7.54
C ARG A 9 -0.32 18.70 -7.82
N ALA A 10 0.39 18.25 -6.79
CA ALA A 10 1.70 17.61 -6.94
C ALA A 10 1.61 16.29 -7.71
N GLN A 11 0.60 15.47 -7.43
CA GLN A 11 0.39 14.21 -8.13
C GLN A 11 0.10 14.44 -9.62
N VAL A 12 -0.73 15.43 -9.97
CA VAL A 12 -1.00 15.78 -11.37
C VAL A 12 0.26 16.23 -12.10
N ILE A 13 1.11 17.04 -11.48
CA ILE A 13 2.39 17.48 -12.08
C ILE A 13 3.33 16.30 -12.34
N ARG A 14 3.34 15.32 -11.44
CA ARG A 14 4.30 14.21 -11.48
C ARG A 14 3.89 13.05 -12.39
N SER A 15 2.59 12.86 -12.60
CA SER A 15 2.06 11.62 -13.20
C SER A 15 1.18 11.79 -14.43
N TRP A 16 0.81 13.02 -14.83
CA TRP A 16 -0.11 13.24 -15.94
C TRP A 16 0.56 13.78 -17.20
N SER A 17 0.02 13.37 -18.36
CA SER A 17 0.42 13.84 -19.68
C SER A 17 -0.33 15.11 -20.06
N LEU A 18 0.38 16.14 -20.57
CA LEU A 18 -0.25 17.36 -21.04
C LEU A 18 -1.04 17.11 -22.33
N LEU A 19 -2.37 17.25 -22.27
CA LEU A 19 -3.23 17.12 -23.44
C LEU A 19 -3.41 18.43 -24.21
N PHE A 20 -3.46 19.59 -23.53
CA PHE A 20 -3.64 20.89 -24.15
C PHE A 20 -3.12 22.04 -23.28
N GLN A 21 -2.51 23.05 -23.89
CA GLN A 21 -2.01 24.24 -23.20
C GLN A 21 -2.32 25.51 -23.98
N ARG A 22 -3.04 26.45 -23.35
CA ARG A 22 -3.35 27.76 -23.95
C ARG A 22 -2.26 28.82 -23.72
N ASP A 23 -1.58 28.78 -22.57
CA ASP A 23 -0.56 29.76 -22.17
C ASP A 23 0.60 29.07 -21.45
N HIS A 24 1.78 29.09 -22.07
CA HIS A 24 2.98 28.44 -21.55
C HIS A 24 3.48 29.08 -20.27
N LYS A 25 3.52 30.41 -20.22
CA LYS A 25 4.15 31.14 -19.12
C LYS A 25 3.33 30.96 -17.85
N ARG A 26 2.00 31.05 -17.96
CA ARG A 26 1.10 30.79 -16.84
C ARG A 26 1.16 29.36 -16.33
N ARG A 27 1.29 28.37 -17.22
CA ARG A 27 1.42 26.96 -16.81
C ARG A 27 2.72 26.70 -16.05
N VAL A 28 3.86 27.19 -16.54
CA VAL A 28 5.15 27.02 -15.85
C VAL A 28 5.14 27.70 -14.48
N GLN A 29 4.58 28.90 -14.39
CA GLN A 29 4.44 29.61 -13.10
C GLN A 29 3.55 28.83 -12.13
N TRP A 30 2.48 28.22 -12.63
CA TRP A 30 1.57 27.42 -11.81
C TRP A 30 2.23 26.12 -11.32
N GLU A 31 2.96 25.41 -12.18
CA GLU A 31 3.71 24.19 -11.82
C GLU A 31 4.80 24.49 -10.80
N ALA A 32 5.63 25.51 -11.05
CA ALA A 32 6.68 25.92 -10.13
C ALA A 32 6.11 26.29 -8.75
N ARG A 33 5.00 27.05 -8.72
CA ARG A 33 4.32 27.41 -7.47
C ARG A 33 3.73 26.20 -6.76
N ALA A 34 3.07 25.30 -7.47
CA ALA A 34 2.49 24.09 -6.89
C ALA A 34 3.55 23.15 -6.31
N VAL A 35 4.69 23.00 -6.98
CA VAL A 35 5.82 22.22 -6.49
C VAL A 35 6.44 22.86 -5.26
N MET A 36 6.68 24.18 -5.26
CA MET A 36 7.23 24.87 -4.08
C MET A 36 6.27 24.81 -2.89
N GLU A 37 4.98 25.09 -3.08
CA GLU A 37 3.96 24.99 -2.02
C GLU A 37 3.88 23.55 -1.46
N TYR A 38 4.05 22.54 -2.30
CA TYR A 38 4.10 21.14 -1.87
C TYR A 38 5.39 20.79 -1.11
N LEU A 39 6.56 21.23 -1.58
CA LEU A 39 7.83 20.99 -0.89
C LEU A 39 7.89 21.71 0.47
N GLU A 40 7.33 22.92 0.56
CA GLU A 40 7.16 23.63 1.83
C GLU A 40 6.23 22.85 2.76
N PHE A 41 5.04 22.46 2.28
CA PHE A 41 4.12 21.63 3.04
C PHE A 41 4.75 20.31 3.52
N GLN A 42 5.47 19.59 2.64
CA GLN A 42 6.20 18.38 3.01
C GLN A 42 7.24 18.65 4.10
N LYS A 43 7.99 19.74 3.99
CA LYS A 43 8.97 20.12 5.01
C LYS A 43 8.29 20.43 6.35
N TYR A 44 7.13 21.08 6.35
CA TYR A 44 6.35 21.32 7.56
C TYR A 44 5.75 20.03 8.14
N ASP A 45 5.21 19.14 7.29
CA ASP A 45 4.72 17.81 7.67
C ASP A 45 5.84 16.96 8.26
N ASP A 46 7.04 16.99 7.67
CA ASP A 46 8.22 16.28 8.15
C ASP A 46 8.74 16.88 9.47
N ILE A 47 8.77 18.21 9.60
CA ILE A 47 9.16 18.89 10.85
C ILE A 47 8.15 18.56 11.94
N GLN A 48 6.84 18.58 11.64
CA GLN A 48 5.82 18.22 12.61
C GLN A 48 5.90 16.74 12.96
N THR A 49 6.06 15.84 11.99
CA THR A 49 6.19 14.40 12.22
C THR A 49 7.45 14.09 13.03
N LYS A 50 8.58 14.72 12.72
CA LYS A 50 9.83 14.61 13.51
C LYS A 50 9.68 15.20 14.90
N ALA A 51 9.08 16.39 15.04
CA ALA A 51 8.87 17.01 16.35
C ALA A 51 7.85 16.23 17.20
N LEU A 52 6.86 15.60 16.57
CA LEU A 52 5.93 14.67 17.23
C LEU A 52 6.72 13.45 17.67
N ALA A 53 7.44 12.78 16.77
CA ALA A 53 8.26 11.59 17.04
C ALA A 53 9.37 11.83 18.08
N GLU A 54 9.96 13.02 18.13
CA GLU A 54 10.93 13.40 19.16
C GLU A 54 10.28 13.68 20.51
N ARG A 55 9.05 14.20 20.54
CA ARG A 55 8.27 14.39 21.77
C ARG A 55 7.67 13.09 22.30
N THR A 56 7.33 12.14 21.43
CA THR A 56 6.82 10.80 21.78
C THR A 56 7.90 9.73 21.80
N LYS A 57 9.19 10.08 21.85
CA LYS A 57 10.35 9.17 21.84
C LYS A 57 10.49 8.24 23.07
N GLY A 58 9.38 8.03 23.80
CA GLY A 58 9.19 7.08 24.89
C GLY A 58 7.73 6.62 25.06
N GLU A 59 6.78 7.27 24.40
CA GLU A 59 5.37 6.85 24.35
C GLU A 59 5.15 6.17 22.99
N ARG A 60 5.36 4.85 22.92
CA ARG A 60 4.79 4.05 21.84
C ARG A 60 3.29 4.37 21.82
N PHE A 61 2.72 4.86 20.72
CA PHE A 61 1.26 4.90 20.64
C PHE A 61 0.81 3.45 20.83
N ALA A 62 -0.06 3.21 21.81
CA ALA A 62 -0.60 1.89 22.04
C ALA A 62 -1.21 1.42 20.72
N ILE A 63 -0.62 0.38 20.13
CA ILE A 63 -1.17 -0.19 18.91
C ILE A 63 -2.58 -0.65 19.24
N ASP A 64 -3.56 -0.20 18.46
CA ASP A 64 -4.92 -0.66 18.58
C ASP A 64 -4.97 -2.11 18.05
N ALA A 65 -4.76 -3.05 18.96
CA ALA A 65 -4.69 -4.47 18.66
C ALA A 65 -6.00 -4.98 18.05
N GLU A 66 -7.15 -4.48 18.53
CA GLU A 66 -8.46 -4.85 17.99
C GLU A 66 -8.60 -4.42 16.54
N TYR A 67 -8.21 -3.17 16.22
CA TYR A 67 -8.18 -2.68 14.85
C TYR A 67 -7.26 -3.51 13.94
N VAL A 68 -6.06 -3.85 14.40
CA VAL A 68 -5.12 -4.67 13.62
C VAL A 68 -5.67 -6.08 13.41
N PHE A 69 -6.15 -6.75 14.45
CA PHE A 69 -6.70 -8.10 14.35
C PHE A 69 -7.91 -8.18 13.42
N ALA A 70 -8.81 -7.19 13.46
CA ALA A 70 -9.94 -7.12 12.54
C ALA A 70 -9.48 -7.07 11.07
N ARG A 71 -8.42 -6.31 10.76
CA ARG A 71 -7.85 -6.24 9.40
C ARG A 71 -7.16 -7.54 9.01
N LEU A 72 -6.42 -8.17 9.92
CA LEU A 72 -5.77 -9.46 9.67
C LEU A 72 -6.79 -10.57 9.43
N ALA A 73 -7.91 -10.58 10.18
CA ALA A 73 -9.01 -11.51 9.96
C ALA A 73 -9.60 -11.35 8.54
N ARG A 74 -9.87 -10.11 8.10
CA ARG A 74 -10.31 -9.84 6.73
C ARG A 74 -9.28 -10.25 5.68
N LEU A 75 -7.99 -10.02 5.95
CA LEU A 75 -6.93 -10.47 5.05
C LEU A 75 -6.94 -11.99 4.90
N ARG A 76 -7.13 -12.73 6.00
CA ARG A 76 -7.25 -14.19 6.01
C ARG A 76 -8.50 -14.68 5.25
N GLU A 77 -9.62 -13.98 5.35
CA GLU A 77 -10.81 -14.29 4.56
C GLU A 77 -10.52 -14.20 3.06
N TYR A 78 -9.88 -13.10 2.61
CA TYR A 78 -9.53 -12.95 1.19
C TYR A 78 -8.47 -13.95 0.72
N THR A 79 -7.48 -14.30 1.56
CA THR A 79 -6.51 -15.33 1.18
C THR A 79 -7.14 -16.72 1.11
N GLN A 80 -8.16 -17.01 1.92
CA GLN A 80 -8.94 -18.24 1.79
C GLN A 80 -9.74 -18.25 0.48
N LEU A 81 -10.46 -17.17 0.17
CA LEU A 81 -11.20 -17.03 -1.08
C LEU A 81 -10.28 -17.17 -2.32
N LEU A 82 -9.07 -16.61 -2.26
CA LEU A 82 -8.06 -16.79 -3.30
C LEU A 82 -7.54 -18.25 -3.35
N SER A 83 -7.38 -18.90 -2.20
CA SER A 83 -6.97 -20.31 -2.12
C SER A 83 -7.96 -21.24 -2.80
N ASP A 84 -9.26 -20.97 -2.66
CA ASP A 84 -10.32 -21.76 -3.28
C ASP A 84 -10.28 -21.68 -4.82
N LEU A 85 -9.66 -20.63 -5.39
CA LEU A 85 -9.46 -20.48 -6.82
C LEU A 85 -8.19 -21.16 -7.34
N ARG A 86 -7.25 -21.55 -6.47
CA ARG A 86 -5.97 -22.17 -6.88
C ARG A 86 -6.09 -23.52 -7.58
N PRO A 87 -7.05 -24.42 -7.25
CA PRO A 87 -7.20 -25.69 -7.94
C PRO A 87 -7.71 -25.56 -9.39
N ILE A 88 -8.22 -24.39 -9.76
CA ILE A 88 -8.75 -24.12 -11.10
C ILE A 88 -7.58 -24.02 -12.07
N ASP A 89 -7.63 -24.75 -13.18
CA ASP A 89 -6.59 -24.68 -14.20
C ASP A 89 -6.62 -23.33 -14.95
N ARG A 90 -5.46 -22.95 -15.51
CA ARG A 90 -5.26 -21.66 -16.18
C ARG A 90 -6.22 -21.45 -17.37
N VAL A 91 -6.53 -22.50 -18.13
CA VAL A 91 -7.39 -22.38 -19.33
C VAL A 91 -8.81 -22.06 -18.91
N LYS A 92 -9.34 -22.80 -17.93
CA LYS A 92 -10.66 -22.56 -17.37
C LYS A 92 -10.75 -21.18 -16.72
N PHE A 93 -9.75 -20.80 -15.92
CA PHE A 93 -9.68 -19.50 -15.26
C PHE A 93 -9.77 -18.33 -16.25
N ARG A 94 -9.02 -18.41 -17.36
CA ARG A 94 -9.02 -17.37 -18.39
C ARG A 94 -10.30 -17.34 -19.21
N SER A 95 -10.96 -18.48 -19.39
CA SER A 95 -12.18 -18.58 -20.19
C SER A 95 -13.45 -18.07 -19.50
N ASP A 96 -13.43 -17.91 -18.17
CA ASP A 96 -14.61 -17.50 -17.39
C ASP A 96 -14.41 -16.11 -16.75
N PRO A 97 -15.09 -15.07 -17.25
CA PRO A 97 -15.08 -13.72 -16.68
C PRO A 97 -15.42 -13.61 -15.21
N LYS A 98 -16.21 -14.54 -14.69
CA LYS A 98 -16.55 -14.55 -13.27
C LYS A 98 -15.35 -14.95 -12.42
N LEU A 99 -14.56 -15.92 -12.90
CA LEU A 99 -13.41 -16.43 -12.15
C LEU A 99 -12.29 -15.39 -12.06
N TYR A 100 -11.84 -14.86 -13.20
CA TYR A 100 -10.77 -13.87 -13.17
C TYR A 100 -11.22 -12.55 -12.55
N GLY A 101 -12.48 -12.15 -12.73
CA GLY A 101 -13.04 -10.95 -12.10
C GLY A 101 -13.08 -11.05 -10.57
N LEU A 102 -13.52 -12.20 -10.03
CA LEU A 102 -13.49 -12.45 -8.59
C LEU A 102 -12.07 -12.50 -8.04
N ALA A 103 -11.17 -13.22 -8.72
CA ALA A 103 -9.76 -13.29 -8.33
C ALA A 103 -9.12 -11.90 -8.26
N GLN A 104 -9.34 -11.08 -9.29
CA GLN A 104 -8.85 -9.71 -9.37
C GLN A 104 -9.35 -8.87 -8.19
N TRP A 105 -10.65 -8.98 -7.87
CA TRP A 105 -11.25 -8.27 -6.74
C TRP A 105 -10.65 -8.71 -5.40
N TYR A 106 -10.59 -10.01 -5.12
CA TYR A 106 -10.06 -10.53 -3.86
C TYR A 106 -8.58 -10.19 -3.67
N LEU A 107 -7.79 -10.28 -4.75
CA LEU A 107 -6.38 -9.93 -4.75
C LEU A 107 -6.18 -8.44 -4.45
N GLN A 108 -7.00 -7.57 -5.06
CA GLN A 108 -6.97 -6.14 -4.75
C GLN A 108 -7.28 -5.87 -3.28
N GLN A 109 -8.33 -6.49 -2.74
CA GLN A 109 -8.71 -6.30 -1.33
C GLN A 109 -7.62 -6.80 -0.37
N ALA A 110 -6.99 -7.95 -0.66
CA ALA A 110 -5.88 -8.46 0.13
C ALA A 110 -4.66 -7.52 0.10
N VAL A 111 -4.33 -6.97 -1.07
CA VAL A 111 -3.21 -6.03 -1.23
C VAL A 111 -3.48 -4.70 -0.53
N GLU A 112 -4.72 -4.18 -0.59
CA GLU A 112 -5.12 -2.97 0.15
C GLU A 112 -5.03 -3.17 1.67
N LEU A 113 -5.44 -4.33 2.17
CA LEU A 113 -5.31 -4.68 3.59
C LEU A 113 -3.84 -4.81 4.01
N LEU A 114 -3.00 -5.47 3.21
CA LEU A 114 -1.57 -5.61 3.43
C LEU A 114 -0.89 -4.24 3.60
N PHE A 115 -0.99 -3.37 2.59
CA PHE A 115 -0.32 -2.07 2.62
C PHE A 115 -0.95 -1.12 3.64
N GLY A 116 -2.27 -1.13 3.81
CA GLY A 116 -2.94 -0.30 4.80
C GLY A 116 -2.57 -0.68 6.24
N THR A 117 -2.36 -1.97 6.51
CA THR A 117 -1.90 -2.45 7.83
C THR A 117 -0.45 -2.08 8.06
N GLY A 118 0.43 -2.25 7.07
CA GLY A 118 1.82 -1.79 7.16
C GLY A 118 1.94 -0.28 7.39
N ALA A 119 1.16 0.52 6.66
CA ALA A 119 1.13 1.98 6.82
C ALA A 119 0.67 2.41 8.22
N TYR A 120 -0.36 1.74 8.74
CA TYR A 120 -0.83 1.95 10.10
C TYR A 120 0.27 1.67 11.13
N LEU A 121 1.01 0.56 10.99
CA LEU A 121 2.10 0.21 11.91
C LEU A 121 3.26 1.20 11.85
N VAL A 122 3.64 1.66 10.65
CA VAL A 122 4.63 2.74 10.49
C VAL A 122 4.23 3.99 11.26
N MET A 123 2.96 4.40 11.15
CA MET A 123 2.42 5.56 11.85
C MET A 123 2.36 5.34 13.37
N ALA A 124 1.79 4.22 13.82
CA ALA A 124 1.60 3.91 15.24
C ALA A 124 2.95 3.79 15.99
N LEU A 125 3.97 3.24 15.33
CA LEU A 125 5.30 3.07 15.91
C LEU A 125 6.22 4.28 15.69
N ALA A 126 5.71 5.37 15.10
CA ALA A 126 6.49 6.56 14.74
C ALA A 126 7.77 6.23 13.95
N LEU A 127 7.69 5.25 13.05
CA LEU A 127 8.81 4.85 12.20
C LEU A 127 9.09 5.93 11.14
N PRO A 128 10.32 5.99 10.58
CA PRO A 128 10.62 6.90 9.47
C PRO A 128 9.60 6.74 8.33
N LYS A 129 9.06 7.87 7.87
CA LYS A 129 8.02 7.87 6.84
C LYS A 129 8.60 7.35 5.52
N PRO A 130 7.96 6.34 4.90
CA PRO A 130 8.40 5.82 3.60
C PRO A 130 8.27 6.88 2.50
N GLU A 131 9.24 6.95 1.59
CA GLU A 131 9.22 7.91 0.47
C GLU A 131 8.21 7.50 -0.62
N ALA A 132 7.99 6.19 -0.76
CA ALA A 132 7.02 5.59 -1.67
C ALA A 132 6.22 4.45 -1.02
N TYR A 133 5.11 4.07 -1.65
CA TYR A 133 4.22 3.02 -1.12
C TYR A 133 4.89 1.64 -1.02
N HIS A 134 5.87 1.32 -1.87
CA HIS A 134 6.64 0.08 -1.76
C HIS A 134 7.53 0.07 -0.52
N ASP A 135 8.04 1.22 -0.09
CA ASP A 135 8.90 1.35 1.10
C ASP A 135 8.14 1.08 2.42
N ILE A 136 6.80 0.97 2.39
CA ILE A 136 6.01 0.66 3.59
C ILE A 136 6.42 -0.70 4.16
N LEU A 137 6.57 -1.71 3.30
CA LEU A 137 6.90 -3.07 3.74
C LEU A 137 8.38 -3.20 4.11
N ASP A 138 9.26 -2.51 3.38
CA ASP A 138 10.68 -2.37 3.73
C ASP A 138 10.84 -1.72 5.12
N ALA A 139 10.10 -0.65 5.41
CA ALA A 139 10.17 0.04 6.69
C ALA A 139 9.85 -0.90 7.86
N ILE A 140 8.72 -1.61 7.80
CA ILE A 140 8.35 -2.55 8.87
C ILE A 140 9.31 -3.76 8.93
N GLY A 141 9.88 -4.20 7.79
CA GLY A 141 10.89 -5.26 7.74
C GLY A 141 12.23 -4.86 8.35
N LYS A 142 12.69 -3.62 8.12
CA LYS A 142 13.90 -3.06 8.72
C LYS A 142 13.82 -2.99 10.24
N HIS A 143 12.63 -2.75 10.77
CA HIS A 143 12.35 -2.70 12.21
C HIS A 143 12.02 -4.07 12.83
N GLY A 144 12.12 -5.16 12.07
CA GLY A 144 11.96 -6.53 12.58
C GLY A 144 10.53 -6.93 12.89
N ILE A 145 9.54 -6.17 12.42
CA ILE A 145 8.11 -6.48 12.58
C ILE A 145 7.74 -7.68 11.70
N ILE A 146 8.31 -7.74 10.51
CA ILE A 146 8.27 -8.90 9.61
C ILE A 146 9.69 -9.24 9.12
N ASP A 147 9.86 -10.47 8.65
CA ASP A 147 11.08 -10.94 8.01
C ASP A 147 11.39 -10.10 6.75
N LYS A 148 12.66 -9.70 6.60
CA LYS A 148 13.10 -8.84 5.48
C LYS A 148 12.92 -9.49 4.10
N GLN A 149 13.10 -10.80 3.99
CA GLN A 149 12.87 -11.53 2.73
C GLN A 149 11.38 -11.58 2.41
N LEU A 150 10.51 -11.69 3.43
CA LEU A 150 9.07 -11.58 3.24
C LEU A 150 8.68 -10.17 2.78
N ALA A 151 9.19 -9.13 3.42
CA ALA A 151 8.97 -7.73 3.03
C ALA A 151 9.32 -7.51 1.54
N TYR A 152 10.53 -7.89 1.14
CA TYR A 152 11.00 -7.77 -0.25
C TYR A 152 10.09 -8.49 -1.25
N ARG A 153 9.64 -9.71 -0.95
CA ARG A 153 8.74 -10.46 -1.85
C ARG A 153 7.37 -9.80 -1.99
N LEU A 154 6.87 -9.18 -0.92
CA LEU A 154 5.58 -8.50 -0.88
C LEU A 154 5.63 -7.10 -1.50
N GLU A 155 6.78 -6.42 -1.54
CA GLU A 155 6.94 -5.12 -2.20
C GLU A 155 6.53 -5.16 -3.66
N HIS A 156 6.76 -6.28 -4.35
CA HIS A 156 6.32 -6.46 -5.73
C HIS A 156 4.79 -6.36 -5.90
N LEU A 157 4.01 -6.58 -4.83
CA LEU A 157 2.55 -6.38 -4.85
C LEU A 157 2.15 -4.91 -4.86
N ALA A 158 3.06 -3.97 -4.58
CA ALA A 158 2.80 -2.53 -4.72
C ALA A 158 2.51 -2.16 -6.18
N ASN A 159 3.23 -2.78 -7.12
CA ASN A 159 3.00 -2.56 -8.55
C ASN A 159 1.65 -3.14 -8.97
N LEU A 160 1.31 -4.31 -8.45
CA LEU A 160 0.01 -4.94 -8.66
C LEU A 160 -1.14 -4.07 -8.13
N ARG A 161 -0.99 -3.43 -6.96
CA ARG A 161 -1.99 -2.47 -6.45
C ARG A 161 -2.27 -1.35 -7.45
N ASN A 162 -1.23 -0.78 -8.04
CA ASN A 162 -1.38 0.31 -9.00
C ASN A 162 -2.05 -0.17 -10.30
N LEU A 163 -1.66 -1.35 -10.78
CA LEU A 163 -2.26 -1.98 -11.96
C LEU A 163 -3.76 -2.26 -11.74
N LEU A 164 -4.10 -2.88 -10.61
CA LEU A 164 -5.47 -3.25 -10.24
C LEU A 164 -6.37 -2.03 -9.97
N ALA A 165 -5.82 -0.94 -9.43
CA ALA A 165 -6.59 0.24 -9.09
C ALA A 165 -6.84 1.20 -10.28
N TYR A 166 -5.86 1.36 -11.17
CA TYR A 166 -5.90 2.39 -12.22
C TYR A 166 -6.21 1.86 -13.62
N ASP A 167 -5.90 0.59 -13.92
CA ASP A 167 -5.93 0.08 -15.29
C ASP A 167 -6.61 -1.30 -15.38
N ARG A 168 -7.85 -1.35 -14.91
CA ARG A 168 -8.64 -2.59 -14.84
C ARG A 168 -8.89 -3.20 -16.22
N GLU A 169 -8.86 -2.40 -17.28
CA GLU A 169 -9.02 -2.85 -18.67
C GLU A 169 -7.74 -3.44 -19.27
N GLN A 170 -6.56 -3.12 -18.71
CA GLN A 170 -5.26 -3.64 -19.15
C GLN A 170 -4.65 -4.69 -18.20
N THR A 171 -5.35 -5.06 -17.13
CA THR A 171 -4.85 -6.08 -16.20
C THR A 171 -4.72 -7.43 -16.91
N ASP A 172 -3.50 -7.97 -16.97
CA ASP A 172 -3.24 -9.27 -17.57
C ASP A 172 -3.82 -10.40 -16.69
N ILE A 173 -4.81 -11.12 -17.23
CA ILE A 173 -5.46 -12.27 -16.57
C ILE A 173 -4.44 -13.33 -16.17
N ASP A 174 -3.38 -13.52 -16.96
CA ASP A 174 -2.32 -14.47 -16.67
C ASP A 174 -1.43 -14.02 -15.49
N GLU A 175 -1.24 -12.71 -15.31
CA GLU A 175 -0.57 -12.14 -14.14
C GLU A 175 -1.43 -12.30 -12.87
N VAL A 176 -2.75 -12.09 -12.99
CA VAL A 176 -3.69 -12.34 -11.88
C VAL A 176 -3.65 -13.80 -11.47
N TYR A 177 -3.75 -14.73 -12.43
CA TYR A 177 -3.65 -16.16 -12.17
C TYR A 177 -2.33 -16.52 -11.46
N THR A 178 -1.20 -16.03 -11.98
CA THR A 178 0.12 -16.27 -11.39
C THR A 178 0.20 -15.73 -9.96
N SER A 179 -0.37 -14.56 -9.71
CA SER A 179 -0.42 -13.95 -8.38
C SER A 179 -1.25 -14.79 -7.40
N VAL A 180 -2.42 -15.28 -7.82
CA VAL A 180 -3.24 -16.20 -7.01
C VAL A 180 -2.45 -17.47 -6.65
N GLN A 181 -1.68 -18.01 -7.58
CA GLN A 181 -0.93 -19.25 -7.33
C GLN A 181 0.27 -19.06 -6.40
N THR A 182 0.92 -17.90 -6.43
CA THR A 182 2.24 -17.69 -5.81
C THR A 182 2.21 -16.81 -4.56
N ARG A 183 1.23 -15.92 -4.40
CA ARG A 183 1.27 -14.84 -3.39
C ARG A 183 0.43 -15.09 -2.15
N VAL A 184 -0.48 -16.06 -2.20
CA VAL A 184 -1.36 -16.39 -1.07
C VAL A 184 -0.56 -16.79 0.18
N GLY A 185 0.53 -17.56 0.00
CA GLY A 185 1.40 -17.95 1.11
C GLY A 185 2.10 -16.75 1.77
N ASP A 186 2.47 -15.74 0.98
CA ASP A 186 3.16 -14.54 1.48
C ASP A 186 2.21 -13.64 2.26
N LEU A 187 0.98 -13.49 1.78
CA LEU A 187 -0.08 -12.73 2.47
C LEU A 187 -0.45 -13.38 3.82
N LEU A 188 -0.50 -14.71 3.87
CA LEU A 188 -0.71 -15.44 5.13
C LEU A 188 0.47 -15.29 6.08
N ALA A 189 1.70 -15.44 5.58
CA ALA A 189 2.92 -15.25 6.38
C ALA A 189 3.01 -13.84 6.95
N PHE A 190 2.58 -12.81 6.20
CA PHE A 190 2.47 -11.45 6.70
C PHE A 190 1.50 -11.38 7.88
N ALA A 191 0.28 -11.91 7.72
CA ALA A 191 -0.72 -11.87 8.79
C ALA A 191 -0.20 -12.56 10.07
N ASP A 192 0.42 -13.73 9.94
CA ASP A 192 0.97 -14.47 11.08
C ASP A 192 2.09 -13.70 11.80
N GLN A 193 2.95 -12.99 11.07
CA GLN A 193 4.06 -12.25 11.67
C GLN A 193 3.58 -10.98 12.36
N ILE A 194 2.62 -10.24 11.78
CA ILE A 194 2.01 -9.09 12.45
C ILE A 194 1.28 -9.53 13.71
N GLU A 195 0.49 -10.61 13.65
CA GLU A 195 -0.23 -11.13 14.82
C GLU A 195 0.72 -11.52 15.96
N ARG A 196 1.84 -12.19 15.64
CA ARG A 196 2.90 -12.49 16.62
C ARG A 196 3.53 -11.24 17.21
N PHE A 197 3.79 -10.22 16.39
CA PHE A 197 4.36 -8.96 16.85
C PHE A 197 3.43 -8.26 17.85
N ILE A 198 2.14 -8.13 17.53
CA ILE A 198 1.13 -7.52 18.42
C ILE A 198 0.94 -8.35 19.69
N GLY A 199 0.88 -9.68 19.56
CA GLY A 199 0.73 -10.58 20.71
C GLY A 199 1.91 -10.54 21.69
N ALA A 200 3.14 -10.35 21.19
CA ALA A 200 4.32 -10.19 22.03
C ALA A 200 4.34 -8.84 22.76
N ASP A 201 3.90 -7.75 22.11
CA ASP A 201 3.81 -6.42 22.74
C ASP A 201 2.71 -6.34 23.81
N ALA A 202 1.62 -7.12 23.72
CA ALA A 202 0.58 -7.15 24.76
C ALA A 202 1.02 -7.80 26.08
N THR A 203 2.17 -8.50 26.08
CA THR A 203 2.74 -9.19 27.26
C THR A 203 3.92 -8.44 27.91
N ALA A 204 4.31 -7.29 27.38
CA ALA A 204 5.41 -6.46 27.88
C ALA A 204 4.90 -5.19 28.60
#